data_AF-A0A524JQH6-F1
#
_entry.id   AF-A0A524JQH6-F1
#
_cell.length_a   1.000
_cell.length_b   1.000
_cell.length_c   1.000
_cell.angle_alpha   90.00
_cell.angle_beta   90.00
_cell.angle_gamma   90.00
#
_symmetry.space_group_name_H-M   'P 1'
#
loop_
_entity.id
_entity.type
_entity.pdbx_description
1 polymer ?
#
loop_
_entity_poly.entity_id
_entity_poly.type
_entity_poly.pdbx_seq_one_letter_code
_entity_poly.pdbx_strand_id
1 'polypeptide(L)'
;MNRVLPNPDNAQNVLERYKETYKRISSKKADILKILSSYSRFLGRVILTDPSVLEYLNQPKNIKNKKTSNQFLKEVDAIRKGADSGESLGSELRQYKYREFSRIIYRDILELCPFSDIMEELSDLASSIVEAAVRLYSEELDTKSHGEFVVLGMGKLGGRELNLSSDIDLIYVYRDNGDPDPFFKLAERVTRLLSAVTQDGFLYRVDLALRPGGSKSTVAVPIEGAIEHYFYWGDTWERAAMIKVRPIAGDLALGDEFIKEIEPFVYKKFLDYQSIEELKDMKTKLDKLQKKRDVKLGKGGIREIEFFIQALQLVNGGEIKGIRERNSISALKKLRKLNIID
;
A
#
# COMPACT_ATOMS: atom_id res chain seq x y z
N MET A 1 4.97 26.46 0.44
CA MET A 1 5.25 25.07 0.04
C MET A 1 6.68 25.02 -0.46
N ASN A 2 7.58 24.28 0.21
CA ASN A 2 8.88 24.00 -0.36
C ASN A 2 8.65 23.05 -1.55
N ARG A 3 8.64 23.58 -2.77
CA ARG A 3 8.86 22.73 -3.95
C ARG A 3 10.15 21.96 -3.67
N VAL A 4 10.14 20.64 -3.83
CA VAL A 4 11.40 19.91 -3.96
C VAL A 4 12.03 20.46 -5.23
N LEU A 5 12.94 21.42 -5.07
CA LEU A 5 13.61 22.04 -6.20
C LEU A 5 14.56 21.00 -6.80
N PRO A 6 14.60 20.87 -8.13
CA PRO A 6 15.56 19.98 -8.77
C PRO A 6 16.97 20.37 -8.29
N ASN A 7 17.78 19.38 -7.96
CA ASN A 7 19.18 19.54 -7.60
C ASN A 7 20.06 19.29 -8.84
N PRO A 8 20.47 20.35 -9.56
CA PRO A 8 21.24 20.21 -10.80
C PRO A 8 22.63 19.58 -10.55
N ASP A 9 23.26 19.86 -9.42
CA ASP A 9 24.57 19.30 -9.08
C ASP A 9 24.48 17.77 -8.91
N ASN A 10 23.42 17.29 -8.25
CA ASN A 10 23.18 15.85 -8.14
C ASN A 10 22.95 15.21 -9.52
N ALA A 11 22.23 15.89 -10.40
CA ALA A 11 22.00 15.40 -11.76
C ALA A 11 23.29 15.30 -12.57
N GLN A 12 24.15 16.30 -12.46
CA GLN A 12 25.45 16.30 -13.14
C GLN A 12 26.36 15.19 -12.59
N ASN A 13 26.48 15.07 -11.27
CA ASN A 13 27.29 14.04 -10.61
C ASN A 13 26.85 12.62 -10.98
N VAL A 14 25.53 12.37 -11.04
CA VAL A 14 24.99 11.05 -11.42
C VAL A 14 25.27 10.76 -12.90
N LEU A 15 25.15 11.75 -13.78
CA LEU A 15 25.46 11.58 -15.19
C LEU A 15 26.94 11.29 -15.44
N GLU A 16 27.85 11.97 -14.74
CA GLU A 16 29.29 11.73 -14.83
C GLU A 16 29.63 10.30 -14.40
N ARG A 17 29.15 9.86 -13.24
CA ARG A 17 29.31 8.47 -12.77
C ARG A 17 28.76 7.44 -13.75
N TYR A 18 27.60 7.74 -14.36
CA TYR A 18 27.03 6.86 -15.38
C TYR A 18 27.96 6.74 -16.59
N LYS A 19 28.52 7.87 -17.06
CA LYS A 19 29.47 7.87 -18.20
C LYS A 19 30.78 7.18 -17.86
N GLU A 20 31.29 7.29 -16.64
CA GLU A 20 32.49 6.58 -16.20
C GLU A 20 32.27 5.06 -16.23
N THR A 21 31.10 4.59 -15.79
CA THR A 21 30.79 3.17 -15.66
C THR A 21 30.36 2.54 -16.99
N TYR A 22 29.45 3.19 -17.73
CA TYR A 22 28.80 2.63 -18.92
C TYR A 22 29.29 3.24 -20.24
N LYS A 23 30.21 4.22 -20.19
CA LYS A 23 30.91 4.90 -21.32
C LYS A 23 30.03 5.72 -22.26
N ARG A 24 28.84 5.26 -22.65
CA ARG A 24 27.97 5.92 -23.64
C ARG A 24 26.54 6.03 -23.14
N ILE A 25 25.93 7.19 -23.41
CA ILE A 25 24.51 7.45 -23.15
C ILE A 25 23.97 8.36 -24.26
N SER A 26 22.83 7.99 -24.85
CA SER A 26 22.16 8.85 -25.85
C SER A 26 21.61 10.12 -25.18
N SER A 27 21.48 11.22 -25.92
CA SER A 27 20.95 12.50 -25.39
C SER A 27 19.65 12.31 -24.60
N LYS A 28 18.67 11.62 -25.20
CA LYS A 28 17.35 11.41 -24.57
C LYS A 28 17.43 10.64 -23.23
N LYS A 29 18.29 9.61 -23.14
CA LYS A 29 18.51 8.87 -21.89
C LYS A 29 19.25 9.72 -20.85
N ALA A 30 20.17 10.57 -21.29
CA ALA A 30 20.85 11.51 -20.39
C ALA A 30 19.86 12.51 -19.81
N ASP A 31 18.89 12.98 -20.59
CA ASP A 31 17.85 13.89 -20.11
C ASP A 31 16.94 13.20 -19.08
N ILE A 32 16.49 11.96 -19.34
CA ILE A 32 15.72 11.16 -18.37
C ILE A 32 16.51 11.00 -17.06
N LEU A 33 17.79 10.61 -17.15
CA LEU A 33 18.66 10.42 -15.99
C LEU A 33 18.80 11.72 -15.19
N LYS A 34 19.07 12.84 -15.85
CA LYS A 34 19.20 14.16 -15.22
C LYS A 34 17.91 14.57 -14.52
N ILE A 35 16.76 14.43 -15.18
CA ILE A 35 15.47 14.77 -14.59
C ILE A 35 15.25 13.96 -13.32
N LEU A 36 15.28 12.62 -13.39
CA LEU A 36 15.01 11.77 -12.23
C LEU A 36 16.00 11.99 -11.09
N SER A 37 17.30 12.08 -11.40
CA SER A 37 18.32 12.29 -10.38
C SER A 37 18.27 13.69 -9.77
N SER A 38 17.81 14.72 -10.49
CA SER A 38 17.64 16.06 -9.91
C SER A 38 16.57 16.09 -8.82
N TYR A 39 15.49 15.32 -8.95
CA TYR A 39 14.42 15.23 -7.96
C TYR A 39 14.64 14.13 -6.91
N SER A 40 15.40 13.08 -7.25
CA SER A 40 15.62 11.94 -6.35
C SER A 40 17.02 11.36 -6.46
N ARG A 41 17.84 11.58 -5.43
CA ARG A 41 19.15 10.91 -5.28
C ARG A 41 19.01 9.39 -5.28
N PHE A 42 17.91 8.88 -4.71
CA PHE A 42 17.63 7.46 -4.63
C PHE A 42 17.44 6.84 -6.02
N LEU A 43 16.60 7.43 -6.87
CA LEU A 43 16.36 6.91 -8.23
C LEU A 43 17.59 7.06 -9.12
N GLY A 44 18.39 8.11 -8.91
CA GLY A 44 19.70 8.22 -9.57
C GLY A 44 20.60 7.02 -9.27
N ARG A 45 20.64 6.55 -8.02
CA ARG A 45 21.39 5.33 -7.66
C ARG A 45 20.77 4.07 -8.24
N VAL A 46 19.44 3.93 -8.21
CA VAL A 46 18.73 2.80 -8.84
C VAL A 46 19.16 2.65 -10.29
N ILE A 47 19.19 3.75 -11.06
CA ILE A 47 19.59 3.72 -12.47
C ILE A 47 21.08 3.43 -12.66
N LEU A 48 21.94 3.90 -11.75
CA LEU A 48 23.36 3.56 -11.77
C LEU A 48 23.62 2.08 -11.49
N THR A 49 22.77 1.44 -10.69
CA THR A 49 22.85 -0.02 -10.43
C THR A 49 22.19 -0.82 -11.55
N ASP A 50 21.06 -0.37 -12.07
CA ASP A 50 20.31 -1.00 -13.15
C ASP A 50 20.04 0.00 -14.31
N PRO A 51 20.93 0.05 -15.31
CA PRO A 51 20.76 0.88 -16.50
C PRO A 51 19.55 0.51 -17.36
N SER A 52 19.01 -0.71 -17.23
CA SER A 52 17.86 -1.16 -18.03
C SER A 52 16.62 -0.32 -17.75
N VAL A 53 16.57 0.32 -16.58
CA VAL A 53 15.55 1.32 -16.24
C VAL A 53 15.53 2.45 -17.28
N LEU A 54 16.68 2.96 -17.74
CA LEU A 54 16.70 4.00 -18.78
C LEU A 54 16.19 3.49 -20.13
N GLU A 55 16.51 2.25 -20.49
CA GLU A 55 15.99 1.63 -21.71
C GLU A 55 14.46 1.55 -21.66
N TYR A 56 13.93 1.13 -20.52
CA TYR A 56 12.50 1.03 -20.28
C TYR A 56 11.80 2.39 -20.31
N LEU A 57 12.34 3.41 -19.63
CA LEU A 57 11.75 4.75 -19.60
C LEU A 57 11.85 5.49 -20.93
N ASN A 58 12.86 5.17 -21.76
CA ASN A 58 13.05 5.79 -23.06
C ASN A 58 11.94 5.40 -24.08
N GLN A 59 11.18 4.34 -23.80
CA GLN A 59 10.07 3.90 -24.64
C GLN A 59 8.78 4.68 -24.29
N PRO A 60 8.24 5.52 -25.20
CA PRO A 60 7.08 6.38 -24.88
C PRO A 60 5.85 5.62 -24.40
N LYS A 61 5.62 4.41 -24.91
CA LYS A 61 4.49 3.54 -24.51
C LYS A 61 4.49 3.21 -23.02
N ASN A 62 5.66 3.17 -22.38
CA ASN A 62 5.79 2.84 -20.95
C ASN A 62 5.44 4.04 -20.07
N ILE A 63 5.64 5.27 -20.55
CA ILE A 63 5.42 6.50 -19.77
C ILE A 63 4.03 7.10 -20.01
N LYS A 64 3.46 6.89 -21.20
CA LYS A 64 2.25 7.60 -21.63
C LYS A 64 1.03 7.32 -20.76
N ASN A 65 0.83 6.05 -20.37
CA ASN A 65 -0.41 5.62 -19.73
C ASN A 65 -0.17 5.07 -18.33
N LYS A 66 -1.20 5.23 -17.48
CA LYS A 66 -1.31 4.54 -16.19
C LYS A 66 -1.29 3.03 -16.41
N LYS A 67 -0.48 2.31 -15.63
CA LYS A 67 -0.51 0.84 -15.61
C LYS A 67 -1.67 0.37 -14.74
N THR A 68 -2.42 -0.61 -15.22
CA THR A 68 -3.55 -1.20 -14.49
C THR A 68 -3.07 -2.27 -13.51
N SER A 69 -3.88 -2.55 -12.48
CA SER A 69 -3.64 -3.67 -11.56
C SER A 69 -3.40 -5.00 -12.28
N ASN A 70 -4.17 -5.30 -13.32
CA ASN A 70 -4.01 -6.51 -14.12
C ASN A 70 -2.67 -6.58 -14.87
N GLN A 71 -2.13 -5.44 -15.32
CA GLN A 71 -0.80 -5.40 -15.93
C GLN A 71 0.28 -5.66 -14.90
N PHE A 72 0.19 -5.03 -13.72
CA PHE A 72 1.12 -5.32 -12.62
C PHE A 72 1.09 -6.80 -12.24
N LEU A 73 -0.09 -7.38 -12.08
CA LEU A 73 -0.28 -8.81 -11.75
C LEU A 73 0.33 -9.75 -12.81
N LYS A 74 0.14 -9.45 -14.10
CA LYS A 74 0.74 -10.25 -15.18
C LYS A 74 2.28 -10.21 -15.15
N GLU A 75 2.84 -9.03 -14.90
CA GLU A 75 4.30 -8.84 -14.88
C GLU A 75 4.94 -9.53 -13.66
N VAL A 76 4.35 -9.41 -12.47
CA VAL A 76 4.86 -10.11 -11.27
C VAL A 76 4.66 -11.62 -11.33
N ASP A 77 3.59 -12.12 -11.98
CA ASP A 77 3.41 -13.57 -12.19
C ASP A 77 4.45 -14.13 -13.17
N ALA A 78 4.85 -13.35 -14.18
CA ALA A 78 5.95 -13.71 -15.06
C ALA A 78 7.29 -13.78 -14.31
N ILE A 79 7.58 -12.80 -13.45
CA ILE A 79 8.76 -12.82 -12.56
C ILE A 79 8.71 -14.05 -11.65
N ARG A 80 7.57 -14.29 -11.00
CA ARG A 80 7.37 -15.44 -10.11
C ARG A 80 7.63 -16.78 -10.78
N LYS A 81 7.17 -16.96 -12.01
CA LYS A 81 7.37 -18.19 -12.79
C LYS A 81 8.82 -18.39 -13.24
N GLY A 82 9.59 -17.30 -13.36
CA GLY A 82 11.01 -17.35 -13.71
C GLY A 82 11.95 -17.51 -12.51
N ALA A 83 11.44 -17.34 -11.29
CA ALA A 83 12.24 -17.40 -10.08
C ALA A 83 12.39 -18.83 -9.54
N ASP A 84 13.63 -19.22 -9.26
CA ASP A 84 13.96 -20.57 -8.75
C ASP A 84 13.79 -20.72 -7.23
N SER A 85 13.69 -19.60 -6.51
CA SER A 85 13.56 -19.57 -5.05
C SER A 85 12.95 -18.25 -4.56
N GLY A 86 12.55 -18.20 -3.29
CA GLY A 86 12.14 -16.96 -2.64
C GLY A 86 13.22 -15.87 -2.64
N GLU A 87 14.51 -16.23 -2.67
CA GLU A 87 15.60 -15.26 -2.75
C GLU A 87 15.70 -14.62 -4.14
N SER A 88 15.66 -15.44 -5.20
CA SER A 88 15.64 -14.96 -6.60
C SER A 88 14.38 -14.13 -6.86
N LEU A 89 13.20 -14.61 -6.42
CA LEU A 89 11.96 -13.85 -6.50
C LEU A 89 12.09 -12.49 -5.82
N GLY A 90 12.63 -12.47 -4.60
CA GLY A 90 12.82 -11.23 -3.86
C GLY A 90 13.74 -10.25 -4.60
N SER A 91 14.85 -10.71 -5.18
CA SER A 91 15.77 -9.85 -5.93
C SER A 91 15.09 -9.24 -7.16
N GLU A 92 14.42 -10.08 -7.97
CA GLU A 92 13.74 -9.63 -9.19
C GLU A 92 12.56 -8.69 -8.90
N LEU A 93 11.78 -8.95 -7.85
CA LEU A 93 10.71 -8.05 -7.43
C LEU A 93 11.24 -6.69 -6.95
N ARG A 94 12.44 -6.61 -6.34
CA ARG A 94 13.04 -5.34 -5.93
C ARG A 94 13.47 -4.52 -7.14
N GLN A 95 14.12 -5.14 -8.11
CA GLN A 95 14.49 -4.51 -9.38
C GLN A 95 13.22 -4.01 -10.11
N TYR A 96 12.19 -4.86 -10.20
CA TYR A 96 10.90 -4.53 -10.76
C TYR A 96 10.24 -3.33 -10.05
N LYS A 97 10.15 -3.37 -8.72
CA LYS A 97 9.60 -2.29 -7.90
C LYS A 97 10.31 -0.97 -8.19
N TYR A 98 11.64 -0.96 -8.24
CA TYR A 98 12.40 0.28 -8.44
C TYR A 98 12.35 0.80 -9.87
N ARG A 99 12.25 -0.07 -10.86
CA ARG A 99 11.93 0.31 -12.25
C ARG A 99 10.55 0.98 -12.32
N GLU A 100 9.53 0.38 -11.70
CA GLU A 100 8.17 0.93 -11.71
C GLU A 100 8.06 2.21 -10.87
N PHE A 101 8.78 2.33 -9.74
CA PHE A 101 8.90 3.59 -9.00
C PHE A 101 9.51 4.68 -9.86
N SER A 102 10.60 4.36 -10.59
CA SER A 102 11.22 5.31 -11.52
C SER A 102 10.24 5.76 -12.61
N ARG A 103 9.43 4.83 -13.15
CA ARG A 103 8.38 5.12 -14.15
C ARG A 103 7.30 6.04 -13.59
N ILE A 104 6.75 5.69 -12.43
CA ILE A 104 5.65 6.43 -11.79
C ILE A 104 6.11 7.85 -11.43
N ILE A 105 7.29 7.99 -10.83
CA ILE A 105 7.85 9.28 -10.42
C ILE A 105 8.23 10.13 -11.63
N TYR A 106 8.76 9.50 -12.70
CA TYR A 106 9.06 10.24 -13.93
C TYR A 106 7.79 10.85 -14.54
N ARG A 107 6.68 10.12 -14.52
CA ARG A 107 5.37 10.62 -14.99
C ARG A 107 4.83 11.76 -14.11
N ASP A 108 5.03 11.67 -12.80
CA ASP A 108 4.67 12.72 -11.84
C ASP A 108 5.47 14.01 -12.09
N ILE A 109 6.79 13.91 -12.23
CA ILE A 109 7.68 15.06 -12.50
C ILE A 109 7.34 15.75 -13.84
N LEU A 110 6.96 14.96 -14.84
CA LEU A 110 6.53 15.47 -16.14
C LEU A 110 5.06 15.91 -16.19
N GLU A 111 4.34 15.85 -15.06
CA GLU A 111 2.93 16.22 -14.93
C GLU A 111 2.01 15.49 -15.94
N LEU A 112 2.34 14.24 -16.27
CA LEU A 112 1.63 13.45 -17.29
C LEU A 112 0.36 12.76 -16.78
N CYS A 113 0.09 12.83 -15.47
CA CYS A 113 -1.09 12.24 -14.86
C CYS A 113 -1.46 12.95 -13.55
N PRO A 114 -2.74 12.89 -13.13
CA PRO A 114 -3.16 13.42 -11.86
C PRO A 114 -2.52 12.66 -10.70
N PHE A 115 -2.34 13.34 -9.57
CA PHE A 115 -1.75 12.76 -8.34
C PHE A 115 -2.50 11.51 -7.83
N SER A 116 -3.82 11.42 -8.06
CA SER A 116 -4.60 10.23 -7.72
C SER A 116 -4.13 8.97 -8.47
N ASP A 117 -3.72 9.12 -9.74
CA ASP A 117 -3.23 7.99 -10.53
C ASP A 117 -1.91 7.46 -10.00
N ILE A 118 -1.03 8.37 -9.55
CA ILE A 118 0.24 8.03 -8.90
C ILE A 118 0.00 7.15 -7.67
N MET A 119 -0.88 7.58 -6.76
CA MET A 119 -1.14 6.83 -5.55
C MET A 119 -1.82 5.47 -5.81
N GLU A 120 -2.73 5.43 -6.78
CA GLU A 120 -3.37 4.17 -7.19
C GLU A 120 -2.37 3.19 -7.79
N GLU A 121 -1.45 3.64 -8.67
CA GLU A 121 -0.41 2.77 -9.24
C GLU A 121 0.57 2.27 -8.19
N LEU A 122 0.95 3.10 -7.22
CA LEU A 122 1.81 2.66 -6.11
C LEU A 122 1.13 1.59 -5.26
N SER A 123 -0.18 1.73 -5.06
CA SER A 123 -1.00 0.78 -4.31
C SER A 123 -1.17 -0.54 -5.07
N ASP A 124 -1.45 -0.47 -6.37
CA ASP A 124 -1.62 -1.65 -7.23
C ASP A 124 -0.29 -2.40 -7.42
N LEU A 125 0.82 -1.68 -7.53
CA LEU A 125 2.17 -2.27 -7.53
C LEU A 125 2.42 -3.03 -6.22
N ALA A 126 2.16 -2.41 -5.06
CA ALA A 126 2.34 -3.06 -3.77
C ALA A 126 1.46 -4.31 -3.64
N SER A 127 0.17 -4.22 -3.99
CA SER A 127 -0.75 -5.37 -3.99
C SER A 127 -0.24 -6.50 -4.88
N SER A 128 0.25 -6.20 -6.09
CA SER A 128 0.77 -7.24 -7.00
C SER A 128 2.04 -7.93 -6.46
N ILE A 129 2.94 -7.19 -5.82
CA ILE A 129 4.15 -7.75 -5.21
C ILE A 129 3.78 -8.68 -4.04
N VAL A 130 2.81 -8.27 -3.21
CA VAL A 130 2.29 -9.13 -2.13
C VAL A 130 1.66 -10.40 -2.72
N GLU A 131 0.88 -10.29 -3.79
CA GLU A 131 0.27 -11.45 -4.47
C GLU A 131 1.33 -12.43 -5.01
N ALA A 132 2.41 -11.93 -5.62
CA ALA A 132 3.49 -12.80 -6.10
C ALA A 132 4.16 -13.58 -4.95
N ALA A 133 4.39 -12.92 -3.81
CA ALA A 133 4.95 -13.55 -2.61
C ALA A 133 4.00 -14.60 -2.02
N VAL A 134 2.70 -14.27 -1.92
CA VAL A 134 1.66 -15.19 -1.42
C VAL A 134 1.58 -16.42 -2.32
N ARG A 135 1.55 -16.25 -3.65
CA ARG A 135 1.48 -17.38 -4.60
C ARG A 135 2.67 -18.31 -4.49
N LEU A 136 3.89 -17.78 -4.45
CA LEU A 136 5.09 -18.61 -4.34
C LEU A 136 5.03 -19.49 -3.08
N TYR A 137 4.82 -18.86 -1.92
CA TYR A 137 4.88 -19.59 -0.65
C TYR A 137 3.64 -20.44 -0.39
N SER A 138 2.49 -20.08 -0.97
CA SER A 138 1.28 -20.91 -0.95
C SER A 138 1.50 -22.22 -1.72
N GLU A 139 2.18 -22.15 -2.88
CA GLU A 139 2.56 -23.34 -3.65
C GLU A 139 3.60 -24.20 -2.90
N GLU A 140 4.64 -23.59 -2.30
CA GLU A 140 5.66 -24.33 -1.52
C GLU A 140 5.11 -25.02 -0.26
N LEU A 141 4.13 -24.41 0.40
CA LEU A 141 3.53 -24.90 1.64
C LEU A 141 2.24 -25.69 1.43
N ASP A 142 1.82 -25.90 0.17
CA ASP A 142 0.57 -26.55 -0.22
C ASP A 142 -0.67 -26.00 0.51
N THR A 143 -0.75 -24.68 0.75
CA THR A 143 -1.80 -24.14 1.63
C THR A 143 -3.22 -24.39 1.12
N LYS A 144 -3.40 -24.66 -0.18
CA LYS A 144 -4.70 -24.97 -0.80
C LYS A 144 -5.30 -26.28 -0.31
N SER A 145 -4.49 -27.27 0.08
CA SER A 145 -5.01 -28.50 0.67
C SER A 145 -5.44 -28.30 2.14
N HIS A 146 -4.92 -27.25 2.78
CA HIS A 146 -5.18 -26.90 4.17
C HIS A 146 -6.30 -25.85 4.36
N GLY A 147 -6.71 -25.15 3.30
CA GLY A 147 -7.82 -24.19 3.34
C GLY A 147 -7.58 -22.92 2.52
N GLU A 148 -8.09 -21.79 3.02
CA GLU A 148 -8.11 -20.49 2.34
C GLU A 148 -7.28 -19.45 3.11
N PHE A 149 -6.61 -18.55 2.39
CA PHE A 149 -5.77 -17.50 2.98
C PHE A 149 -5.91 -16.20 2.20
N VAL A 150 -6.09 -15.09 2.90
CA VAL A 150 -6.21 -13.76 2.30
C VAL A 150 -5.34 -12.74 3.02
N VAL A 151 -4.75 -11.84 2.24
CA VAL A 151 -4.09 -10.64 2.75
C VAL A 151 -5.02 -9.45 2.57
N LEU A 152 -5.29 -8.77 3.68
CA LEU A 152 -6.05 -7.52 3.70
C LEU A 152 -5.06 -6.35 3.78
N GLY A 153 -5.16 -5.44 2.82
CA GLY A 153 -4.49 -4.15 2.86
C GLY A 153 -5.28 -3.17 3.70
N MET A 154 -4.61 -2.51 4.64
CA MET A 154 -5.19 -1.53 5.55
C MET A 154 -4.70 -0.11 5.22
N GLY A 155 -5.26 0.89 5.91
CA GLY A 155 -4.78 2.27 5.83
C GLY A 155 -4.69 2.78 4.38
N LYS A 156 -3.52 3.30 4.01
CA LYS A 156 -3.29 3.87 2.67
C LYS A 156 -3.31 2.82 1.56
N LEU A 157 -2.83 1.61 1.82
CA LEU A 157 -2.84 0.53 0.84
C LEU A 157 -4.27 0.04 0.57
N GLY A 158 -5.06 -0.07 1.63
CA GLY A 158 -6.48 -0.41 1.56
C GLY A 158 -7.30 0.65 0.81
N GLY A 159 -7.04 1.92 1.11
CA GLY A 159 -7.66 3.08 0.43
C GLY A 159 -7.16 3.37 -0.99
N ARG A 160 -6.22 2.57 -1.53
CA ARG A 160 -5.53 2.81 -2.82
C ARG A 160 -4.93 4.23 -2.92
N GLU A 161 -4.30 4.67 -1.85
CA GLU A 161 -3.74 6.01 -1.67
C GLU A 161 -2.29 5.98 -1.14
N LEU A 162 -1.56 4.89 -1.44
CA LEU A 162 -0.17 4.69 -1.02
C LEU A 162 0.74 5.79 -1.57
N ASN A 163 1.72 6.20 -0.76
CA ASN A 163 2.82 7.08 -1.19
C ASN A 163 4.16 6.33 -1.18
N LEU A 164 5.19 6.92 -1.78
CA LEU A 164 6.49 6.28 -2.06
C LEU A 164 7.22 5.68 -0.85
N SER A 165 7.03 6.27 0.34
CA SER A 165 7.75 5.89 1.56
C SER A 165 6.81 5.36 2.64
N SER A 166 5.59 4.96 2.27
CA SER A 166 4.65 4.36 3.22
C SER A 166 5.07 2.94 3.55
N ASP A 167 4.97 2.61 4.83
CA ASP A 167 4.84 1.23 5.26
C ASP A 167 3.52 0.67 4.71
N ILE A 168 3.44 -0.65 4.54
CA ILE A 168 2.20 -1.31 4.15
C ILE A 168 1.59 -1.99 5.39
N ASP A 169 0.41 -1.53 5.76
CA ASP A 169 -0.36 -2.09 6.86
C ASP A 169 -1.13 -3.32 6.35
N LEU A 170 -0.84 -4.51 6.89
CA LEU A 170 -1.43 -5.78 6.46
C LEU A 170 -2.11 -6.54 7.61
N ILE A 171 -3.17 -7.28 7.28
CA ILE A 171 -3.76 -8.31 8.13
C ILE A 171 -3.83 -9.61 7.32
N TYR A 172 -3.36 -10.70 7.91
CA TYR A 172 -3.47 -12.03 7.32
C TYR A 172 -4.64 -12.77 7.97
N VAL A 173 -5.61 -13.18 7.16
CA VAL A 173 -6.78 -13.94 7.60
C VAL A 173 -6.79 -15.28 6.87
N TYR A 174 -7.15 -16.34 7.57
CA TYR A 174 -7.27 -17.68 6.98
C TYR A 174 -8.51 -18.41 7.46
N ARG A 175 -8.86 -19.46 6.73
CA ARG A 175 -9.81 -20.51 7.12
C ARG A 175 -9.11 -21.84 6.90
N ASP A 176 -8.94 -22.63 7.96
CA ASP A 176 -8.25 -23.91 7.88
C ASP A 176 -9.23 -25.10 7.93
N ASN A 177 -8.75 -26.26 7.48
CA ASN A 177 -9.45 -27.54 7.52
C ASN A 177 -8.95 -28.44 8.67
N GLY A 178 -8.44 -27.86 9.76
CA GLY A 178 -7.96 -28.55 10.96
C GLY A 178 -6.44 -28.41 11.22
N ASP A 179 -5.68 -27.82 10.30
CA ASP A 179 -4.24 -27.56 10.48
C ASP A 179 -3.88 -26.14 10.01
N PRO A 180 -3.68 -25.18 10.94
CA PRO A 180 -3.36 -23.80 10.61
C PRO A 180 -1.87 -23.52 10.38
N ASP A 181 -0.98 -24.47 10.66
CA ASP A 181 0.48 -24.25 10.62
C ASP A 181 1.01 -23.75 9.26
N PRO A 182 0.53 -24.23 8.11
CA PRO A 182 0.92 -23.69 6.80
C PRO A 182 0.60 -22.20 6.64
N PHE A 183 -0.49 -21.70 7.22
CA PHE A 183 -0.87 -20.29 7.11
C PHE A 183 0.00 -19.36 7.97
N PHE A 184 0.43 -19.82 9.15
CA PHE A 184 1.40 -19.08 9.96
C PHE A 184 2.74 -18.97 9.23
N LYS A 185 3.25 -20.09 8.69
CA LYS A 185 4.48 -20.12 7.89
C LYS A 185 4.38 -19.25 6.64
N LEU A 186 3.24 -19.27 5.95
CA LEU A 186 2.99 -18.44 4.78
C LEU A 186 3.09 -16.95 5.15
N ALA A 187 2.37 -16.51 6.17
CA ALA A 187 2.38 -15.13 6.63
C ALA A 187 3.78 -14.64 7.07
N GLU A 188 4.55 -15.48 7.78
CA GLU A 188 5.93 -15.17 8.16
C GLU A 188 6.87 -15.05 6.95
N ARG A 189 6.79 -15.98 6.00
CA ARG A 189 7.63 -15.97 4.78
C ARG A 189 7.33 -14.78 3.89
N VAL A 190 6.04 -14.47 3.68
CA VAL A 190 5.61 -13.27 2.93
C VAL A 190 6.14 -12.02 3.61
N THR A 191 5.92 -11.87 4.92
CA THR A 191 6.39 -10.70 5.68
C THR A 191 7.91 -10.53 5.61
N ARG A 192 8.65 -11.65 5.72
CA ARG A 192 10.11 -11.67 5.63
C ARG A 192 10.60 -11.27 4.24
N LEU A 193 10.03 -11.84 3.17
CA LEU A 193 10.41 -11.49 1.80
C LEU A 193 10.20 -10.01 1.52
N LEU A 194 9.05 -9.46 1.96
CA LEU A 194 8.73 -8.05 1.77
C LEU A 194 9.68 -7.12 2.53
N SER A 195 10.00 -7.46 3.79
CA SER A 195 10.74 -6.59 4.71
C SER A 195 12.26 -6.74 4.64
N ALA A 196 12.77 -7.85 4.08
CA ALA A 196 14.19 -8.13 4.03
C ALA A 196 14.97 -7.05 3.25
N VAL A 197 15.97 -6.47 3.92
CA VAL A 197 16.94 -5.55 3.35
C VAL A 197 18.10 -6.35 2.77
N THR A 198 18.32 -6.17 1.47
CA THR A 198 19.36 -6.86 0.70
C THR A 198 20.23 -5.84 -0.05
N GLN A 199 21.23 -6.31 -0.80
CA GLN A 199 22.00 -5.45 -1.70
C GLN A 199 21.11 -4.73 -2.74
N ASP A 200 20.01 -5.37 -3.15
CA ASP A 200 19.02 -4.81 -4.06
C ASP A 200 17.98 -3.95 -3.34
N GLY A 201 18.21 -3.59 -2.07
CA GLY A 201 17.28 -2.82 -1.24
C GLY A 201 16.19 -3.68 -0.61
N PHE A 202 14.97 -3.14 -0.52
CA PHE A 202 13.81 -3.78 0.13
C PHE A 202 12.49 -3.49 -0.61
N LEU A 203 11.53 -4.42 -0.50
CA LEU A 203 10.21 -4.29 -1.13
C LEU A 203 9.32 -3.36 -0.32
N TYR A 204 8.92 -3.72 0.90
CA TYR A 204 8.10 -2.84 1.73
C TYR A 204 8.39 -3.12 3.20
N ARG A 205 8.34 -2.08 4.02
CA ARG A 205 8.20 -2.27 5.46
C ARG A 205 6.76 -2.69 5.72
N VAL A 206 6.58 -3.80 6.41
CA VAL A 206 5.27 -4.36 6.72
C VAL A 206 4.92 -4.01 8.16
N ASP A 207 3.74 -3.42 8.37
CA ASP A 207 3.15 -3.22 9.70
C ASP A 207 1.96 -4.18 9.88
N LEU A 208 2.00 -4.97 10.94
CA LEU A 208 0.96 -5.94 11.30
C LEU A 208 0.18 -5.52 12.56
N ALA A 209 0.37 -4.29 13.06
CA ALA A 209 -0.18 -3.83 14.33
C ALA A 209 -1.71 -3.71 14.32
N LEU A 210 -2.34 -3.63 13.15
CA LEU A 210 -3.80 -3.48 13.00
C LEU A 210 -4.57 -4.81 13.02
N ARG A 211 -3.89 -5.96 13.12
CA ARG A 211 -4.57 -7.26 13.20
C ARG A 211 -5.36 -7.40 14.51
N PRO A 212 -6.44 -8.20 14.54
CA PRO A 212 -7.16 -8.53 15.78
C PRO A 212 -6.22 -8.98 16.90
N GLY A 213 -6.35 -8.38 18.09
CA GLY A 213 -5.46 -8.62 19.23
C GLY A 213 -4.06 -7.98 19.14
N GLY A 214 -3.76 -7.26 18.06
CA GLY A 214 -2.53 -6.51 17.85
C GLY A 214 -1.27 -7.38 17.97
N SER A 215 -0.20 -6.83 18.57
CA SER A 215 1.09 -7.50 18.72
C SER A 215 1.06 -8.80 19.54
N LYS A 216 0.03 -9.01 20.36
CA LYS A 216 -0.15 -10.19 21.20
C LYS A 216 -0.80 -11.37 20.46
N SER A 217 -1.34 -11.12 19.27
CA SER A 217 -1.99 -12.12 18.43
C SER A 217 -0.98 -12.82 17.51
N THR A 218 -1.36 -13.99 17.01
CA THR A 218 -0.64 -14.71 15.96
C THR A 218 -0.48 -13.84 14.72
N VAL A 219 0.52 -14.14 13.89
CA VAL A 219 0.82 -13.37 12.68
C VAL A 219 -0.34 -13.40 11.67
N ALA A 220 -1.03 -14.54 11.58
CA ALA A 220 -2.26 -14.74 10.84
C ALA A 220 -3.38 -15.15 11.81
N VAL A 221 -4.60 -14.70 11.55
CA VAL A 221 -5.76 -14.94 12.42
C VAL A 221 -6.82 -15.75 11.69
N PRO A 222 -7.48 -16.72 12.36
CA PRO A 222 -8.61 -17.42 11.75
C PRO A 222 -9.77 -16.44 11.54
N ILE A 223 -10.52 -16.60 10.44
CA ILE A 223 -11.61 -15.68 10.08
C ILE A 223 -12.68 -15.60 11.19
N GLU A 224 -13.07 -16.72 11.79
CA GLU A 224 -14.05 -16.76 12.87
C GLU A 224 -13.54 -16.00 14.11
N GLY A 225 -12.27 -16.19 14.48
CA GLY A 225 -11.66 -15.49 15.61
C GLY A 225 -11.48 -13.99 15.37
N ALA A 226 -11.20 -13.59 14.12
CA ALA A 226 -11.16 -12.18 13.74
C ALA A 226 -12.55 -11.53 13.85
N ILE A 227 -13.59 -12.20 13.34
CA ILE A 227 -14.98 -11.74 13.44
C ILE A 227 -15.41 -11.62 14.90
N GLU A 228 -15.14 -12.64 15.72
CA GLU A 228 -15.41 -12.63 17.15
C GLU A 228 -14.73 -11.44 17.84
N HIS A 229 -13.45 -11.18 17.52
CA HIS A 229 -12.73 -10.04 18.08
C HIS A 229 -13.44 -8.71 17.84
N TYR A 230 -13.83 -8.44 16.60
CA TYR A 230 -14.48 -7.17 16.30
C TYR A 230 -15.84 -7.01 17.00
N PHE A 231 -16.61 -8.10 17.14
CA PHE A 231 -17.92 -8.01 17.79
C PHE A 231 -17.85 -7.89 19.31
N TYR A 232 -16.89 -8.55 19.98
CA TYR A 232 -16.84 -8.60 21.45
C TYR A 232 -15.80 -7.65 22.08
N TRP A 233 -14.68 -7.40 21.41
CA TRP A 233 -13.57 -6.60 21.94
C TRP A 233 -13.18 -5.41 21.06
N GLY A 234 -13.83 -5.23 19.92
CA GLY A 234 -13.46 -4.23 18.93
C GLY A 234 -13.65 -2.77 19.39
N ASP A 235 -12.57 -2.01 19.39
CA ASP A 235 -12.56 -0.59 19.74
C ASP A 235 -13.05 0.31 18.60
N THR A 236 -13.49 1.53 18.93
CA THR A 236 -13.94 2.52 17.93
C THR A 236 -12.83 2.98 16.97
N TRP A 237 -11.56 2.92 17.39
CA TRP A 237 -10.44 3.17 16.47
C TRP A 237 -10.25 2.03 15.46
N GLU A 238 -10.55 0.77 15.83
CA GLU A 238 -10.54 -0.37 14.93
C GLU A 238 -11.65 -0.24 13.90
N ARG A 239 -12.85 0.23 14.31
CA ARG A 239 -13.93 0.57 13.36
C ARG A 239 -13.46 1.56 12.30
N ALA A 240 -12.81 2.65 12.72
CA ALA A 240 -12.27 3.65 11.78
C ALA A 240 -11.20 3.05 10.85
N ALA A 241 -10.33 2.18 11.35
CA ALA A 241 -9.32 1.49 10.55
C ALA A 241 -9.94 0.56 9.50
N MET A 242 -10.97 -0.19 9.89
CA MET A 242 -11.69 -1.13 9.01
C MET A 242 -12.47 -0.45 7.88
N ILE A 243 -12.72 0.87 7.93
CA ILE A 243 -13.29 1.60 6.77
C ILE A 243 -12.44 1.40 5.52
N LYS A 244 -11.12 1.30 5.65
CA LYS A 244 -10.19 1.23 4.51
C LYS A 244 -9.80 -0.20 4.11
N VAL A 245 -10.25 -1.23 4.83
CA VAL A 245 -9.86 -2.62 4.57
C VAL A 245 -10.16 -3.04 3.14
N ARG A 246 -9.19 -3.67 2.46
CA ARG A 246 -9.38 -4.18 1.08
C ARG A 246 -8.64 -5.52 0.92
N PRO A 247 -9.25 -6.57 0.35
CA PRO A 247 -8.51 -7.77 -0.03
C PRO A 247 -7.53 -7.44 -1.16
N ILE A 248 -6.26 -7.79 -1.00
CA ILE A 248 -5.21 -7.43 -1.96
C ILE A 248 -4.44 -8.61 -2.56
N ALA A 249 -4.45 -9.76 -1.89
CA ALA A 249 -3.73 -10.96 -2.32
C ALA A 249 -4.33 -12.22 -1.67
N GLY A 250 -4.09 -13.38 -2.29
CA GLY A 250 -4.65 -14.67 -1.86
C GLY A 250 -6.11 -14.85 -2.32
N ASP A 251 -6.91 -15.51 -1.49
CA ASP A 251 -8.33 -15.71 -1.75
C ASP A 251 -9.13 -14.43 -1.48
N LEU A 252 -9.38 -13.65 -2.52
CA LEU A 252 -10.13 -12.40 -2.40
C LEU A 252 -11.58 -12.62 -1.97
N ALA A 253 -12.17 -13.78 -2.25
CA ALA A 253 -13.54 -14.09 -1.87
C ALA A 253 -13.66 -14.27 -0.34
N LEU A 254 -12.68 -14.92 0.30
CA LEU A 254 -12.57 -14.99 1.76
C LEU A 254 -12.47 -13.58 2.37
N GLY A 255 -11.71 -12.69 1.74
CA GLY A 255 -11.60 -11.30 2.18
C GLY A 255 -12.91 -10.52 2.05
N ASP A 256 -13.63 -10.69 0.94
CA ASP A 256 -14.93 -10.07 0.73
C ASP A 256 -16.00 -10.61 1.70
N GLU A 257 -15.95 -11.91 2.01
CA GLU A 257 -16.77 -12.55 3.04
C GLU A 257 -16.50 -11.91 4.42
N PHE A 258 -15.24 -11.87 4.84
CA PHE A 258 -14.85 -11.25 6.11
C PHE A 258 -15.34 -9.80 6.23
N ILE A 259 -15.16 -8.98 5.19
CA ILE A 259 -15.59 -7.58 5.18
C ILE A 259 -17.10 -7.45 5.32
N LYS A 260 -17.85 -8.34 4.67
CA LYS A 260 -19.31 -8.37 4.75
C LYS A 260 -19.78 -8.73 6.16
N GLU A 261 -19.14 -9.71 6.80
CA GLU A 261 -19.49 -10.14 8.16
C GLU A 261 -19.21 -9.05 9.20
N ILE A 262 -18.10 -8.31 9.07
CA ILE A 262 -17.79 -7.20 10.00
C ILE A 262 -18.48 -5.88 9.65
N GLU A 263 -19.27 -5.81 8.58
CA GLU A 263 -19.97 -4.57 8.17
C GLU A 263 -20.79 -3.95 9.33
N PRO A 264 -21.58 -4.72 10.12
CA PRO A 264 -22.34 -4.17 11.24
C PRO A 264 -21.46 -3.63 12.37
N PHE A 265 -20.24 -4.16 12.52
CA PHE A 265 -19.25 -3.61 13.42
C PHE A 265 -18.73 -2.26 12.90
N VAL A 266 -18.37 -2.14 11.63
CA VAL A 266 -17.83 -0.88 11.09
C VAL A 266 -18.91 0.23 11.06
N TYR A 267 -20.10 -0.11 10.56
CA TYR A 267 -21.18 0.84 10.31
C TYR A 267 -22.41 0.52 11.17
N LYS A 268 -22.38 0.97 12.43
CA LYS A 268 -23.51 0.81 13.35
C LYS A 268 -24.78 1.45 12.74
N LYS A 269 -25.90 0.73 12.79
CA LYS A 269 -27.20 1.26 12.34
C LYS A 269 -27.72 2.38 13.25
N PHE A 270 -27.47 2.27 14.55
CA PHE A 270 -27.87 3.26 15.54
C PHE A 270 -26.64 3.68 16.34
N LEU A 271 -26.45 4.99 16.49
CA LEU A 271 -25.39 5.55 17.33
C LEU A 271 -25.99 6.00 18.64
N ASP A 272 -25.43 5.49 19.72
CA ASP A 272 -25.70 5.95 21.06
C ASP A 272 -24.79 7.13 21.44
N TYR A 273 -25.11 7.78 22.55
CA TYR A 273 -24.31 8.88 23.10
C TYR A 273 -22.85 8.45 23.34
N GLN A 274 -22.64 7.20 23.78
CA GLN A 274 -21.32 6.65 24.04
C GLN A 274 -20.45 6.62 22.77
N SER A 275 -20.99 6.22 21.62
CA SER A 275 -20.25 6.19 20.35
C SER A 275 -19.75 7.59 19.95
N ILE A 276 -20.51 8.65 20.27
CA ILE A 276 -20.09 10.02 20.00
C ILE A 276 -18.97 10.47 20.94
N GLU A 277 -19.04 10.12 22.23
CA GLU A 277 -17.96 10.41 23.18
C GLU A 277 -16.66 9.68 22.80
N GLU A 278 -16.74 8.43 22.36
CA GLU A 278 -15.57 7.68 21.88
C GLU A 278 -14.89 8.36 20.67
N LEU A 279 -15.66 8.93 19.74
CA LEU A 279 -15.12 9.71 18.62
C LEU A 279 -14.44 11.00 19.10
N LYS A 280 -15.01 11.70 20.09
CA LYS A 280 -14.38 12.88 20.70
C LYS A 280 -13.07 12.53 21.41
N ASP A 281 -13.03 11.39 22.10
CA ASP A 281 -11.82 10.88 22.74
C ASP A 281 -10.73 10.54 21.72
N MET A 282 -11.12 9.92 20.59
CA MET A 282 -10.20 9.69 19.47
C MET A 282 -9.65 11.01 18.91
N LYS A 283 -10.49 12.03 18.71
CA LYS A 283 -10.03 13.36 18.28
C LYS A 283 -9.05 13.97 19.27
N THR A 284 -9.34 13.89 20.57
CA THR A 284 -8.48 14.40 21.63
C THR A 284 -7.12 13.70 21.64
N LYS A 285 -7.09 12.37 21.49
CA LYS A 285 -5.84 11.60 21.36
C LYS A 285 -5.05 11.99 20.12
N LEU A 286 -5.71 12.21 18.99
CA LEU A 286 -5.08 12.67 17.76
C LEU A 286 -4.46 14.05 17.91
N ASP A 287 -5.14 14.98 18.58
CA ASP A 287 -4.65 16.34 18.79
C ASP A 287 -3.40 16.41 19.67
N LYS A 288 -3.26 15.48 20.62
CA LYS A 288 -2.03 15.34 21.42
C LYS A 288 -0.81 14.90 20.61
N LEU A 289 -1.01 14.27 19.45
CA LEU A 289 0.08 13.84 18.55
C LEU A 289 0.51 14.94 17.58
N GLN A 290 -0.10 16.14 17.64
CA GLN A 290 0.16 17.18 16.68
C GLN A 290 1.60 17.71 16.74
N LYS A 291 2.21 17.91 15.58
CA LYS A 291 3.56 18.45 15.45
C LYS A 291 3.55 19.75 14.65
N LYS A 292 4.26 20.77 15.15
CA LYS A 292 4.39 22.05 14.43
C LYS A 292 5.13 21.84 13.11
N ARG A 293 4.62 22.43 12.03
CA ARG A 293 5.21 22.38 10.67
C ARG A 293 5.38 20.96 10.11
N ASP A 294 4.49 20.04 10.46
CA ASP A 294 4.46 18.67 9.92
C ASP A 294 3.26 18.50 8.97
N VAL A 295 3.48 17.93 7.78
CA VAL A 295 2.43 17.76 6.75
C VAL A 295 1.42 16.67 7.14
N LYS A 296 1.87 15.63 7.85
CA LYS A 296 1.02 14.50 8.26
C LYS A 296 0.32 14.78 9.59
N LEU A 297 1.07 15.28 10.58
CA LEU A 297 0.64 15.43 11.96
C LEU A 297 0.39 16.90 12.38
N GLY A 298 0.59 17.87 11.50
CA GLY A 298 0.24 19.26 11.82
C GLY A 298 -1.26 19.50 11.83
N LYS A 299 -1.68 20.65 12.38
CA LYS A 299 -3.06 21.15 12.28
C LYS A 299 -3.43 21.32 10.80
N GLY A 300 -4.56 20.76 10.39
CA GLY A 300 -5.00 20.67 8.99
C GLY A 300 -4.21 19.67 8.15
N GLY A 301 -3.38 18.84 8.79
CA GLY A 301 -2.55 17.84 8.12
C GLY A 301 -3.34 16.61 7.66
N ILE A 302 -2.64 15.72 6.95
CA ILE A 302 -3.24 14.52 6.33
C ILE A 302 -4.03 13.69 7.36
N ARG A 303 -3.49 13.49 8.57
CA ARG A 303 -4.13 12.64 9.59
C ARG A 303 -5.44 13.25 10.13
N GLU A 304 -5.54 14.58 10.19
CA GLU A 304 -6.77 15.26 10.61
C GLU A 304 -7.85 15.16 9.53
N ILE A 305 -7.47 15.25 8.26
CA ILE A 305 -8.38 15.04 7.12
C ILE A 305 -8.89 13.59 7.10
N GLU A 306 -8.00 12.60 7.28
CA GLU A 306 -8.36 11.18 7.36
C GLU A 306 -9.37 10.95 8.50
N PHE A 307 -9.10 11.49 9.68
CA PHE A 307 -10.01 11.40 10.83
C PHE A 307 -11.37 12.05 10.55
N PHE A 308 -11.39 13.24 9.96
CA PHE A 308 -12.63 13.95 9.62
C PHE A 308 -13.53 13.12 8.71
N ILE A 309 -12.96 12.57 7.64
CA ILE A 309 -13.69 11.71 6.71
C ILE A 309 -14.21 10.46 7.41
N GLN A 310 -13.34 9.75 8.14
CA GLN A 310 -13.71 8.52 8.83
C GLN A 310 -14.77 8.75 9.92
N ALA A 311 -14.67 9.83 10.69
CA ALA A 311 -15.67 10.19 11.70
C ALA A 311 -17.04 10.41 11.04
N LEU A 312 -17.11 11.14 9.92
CA LEU A 312 -18.36 11.32 9.19
C LEU A 312 -18.92 10.01 8.62
N GLN A 313 -18.04 9.11 8.19
CA GLN A 313 -18.43 7.78 7.72
C GLN A 313 -18.91 6.87 8.85
N LEU A 314 -18.31 6.92 10.03
CA LEU A 314 -18.78 6.18 11.20
C LEU A 314 -20.12 6.74 11.68
N VAL A 315 -20.29 8.06 11.65
CA VAL A 315 -21.54 8.72 12.09
C VAL A 315 -22.70 8.43 11.13
N ASN A 316 -22.47 8.54 9.82
CA ASN A 316 -23.57 8.53 8.84
C ASN A 316 -23.63 7.23 8.02
N GLY A 317 -22.57 6.41 8.03
CA GLY A 317 -22.45 5.25 7.14
C GLY A 317 -23.42 4.13 7.48
N GLY A 318 -23.94 4.05 8.70
CA GLY A 318 -25.01 3.12 9.07
C GLY A 318 -26.24 3.26 8.18
N GLU A 319 -26.71 4.50 8.01
CA GLU A 319 -27.88 4.84 7.22
C GLU A 319 -27.55 5.10 5.74
N ILE A 320 -26.46 5.84 5.48
CA ILE A 320 -26.08 6.32 4.16
C ILE A 320 -24.97 5.43 3.58
N LYS A 321 -25.34 4.32 2.95
CA LYS A 321 -24.35 3.40 2.34
C LYS A 321 -23.45 4.07 1.28
N GLY A 322 -23.94 5.11 0.62
CA GLY A 322 -23.24 5.81 -0.46
C GLY A 322 -21.94 6.52 -0.07
N ILE A 323 -21.68 6.69 1.24
CA ILE A 323 -20.43 7.28 1.76
C ILE A 323 -19.44 6.25 2.29
N ARG A 324 -19.73 4.93 2.22
CA ARG A 324 -18.82 3.86 2.68
C ARG A 324 -17.65 3.63 1.71
N GLU A 325 -16.92 4.71 1.42
CA GLU A 325 -15.81 4.78 0.47
C GLU A 325 -14.47 4.62 1.18
N ARG A 326 -13.60 3.75 0.67
CA ARG A 326 -12.26 3.52 1.26
C ARG A 326 -11.27 4.64 0.95
N ASN A 327 -11.33 5.17 -0.27
CA ASN A 327 -10.41 6.20 -0.75
C ASN A 327 -10.84 7.58 -0.26
N SER A 328 -9.91 8.32 0.35
CA SER A 328 -10.22 9.60 1.01
C SER A 328 -10.74 10.66 0.03
N ILE A 329 -10.20 10.74 -1.18
CA ILE A 329 -10.63 11.73 -2.20
C ILE A 329 -12.04 11.37 -2.71
N SER A 330 -12.29 10.09 -2.98
CA SER A 330 -13.63 9.62 -3.38
C SER A 330 -14.66 9.84 -2.26
N ALA A 331 -14.29 9.57 -1.01
CA ALA A 331 -15.13 9.80 0.15
C ALA A 331 -15.52 11.28 0.29
N LEU A 332 -14.57 12.21 0.19
CA LEU A 332 -14.87 13.65 0.20
C LEU A 332 -15.84 14.06 -0.92
N LYS A 333 -15.64 13.55 -2.13
CA LYS A 333 -16.57 13.81 -3.26
C LYS A 333 -17.98 13.29 -2.97
N LYS A 334 -18.11 12.12 -2.34
CA LYS A 334 -19.41 11.53 -1.96
C LYS A 334 -20.07 12.28 -0.81
N LEU A 335 -19.32 12.64 0.23
CA LEU A 335 -19.80 13.45 1.35
C LEU A 335 -20.37 14.78 0.86
N ARG A 336 -19.66 15.48 -0.03
CA ARG A 336 -20.13 16.74 -0.64
C ARG A 336 -21.36 16.52 -1.53
N LYS A 337 -21.35 15.50 -2.39
CA LYS A 337 -22.48 15.18 -3.28
C LYS A 337 -23.78 14.90 -2.50
N LEU A 338 -23.67 14.42 -1.27
CA LEU A 338 -24.79 14.11 -0.39
C LEU A 338 -25.09 15.22 0.63
N ASN A 339 -24.48 16.41 0.48
CA ASN A 339 -24.65 17.57 1.35
C ASN A 339 -24.37 17.29 2.84
N ILE A 340 -23.45 16.36 3.13
CA ILE A 340 -22.95 16.12 4.50
C ILE A 340 -21.86 17.14 4.85
N ILE A 341 -21.16 17.63 3.83
CA ILE A 341 -20.20 18.73 3.89
C ILE A 341 -20.47 19.69 2.72
N ASP A 342 -20.12 20.96 2.90
CA ASP A 342 -20.31 22.02 1.89
C ASP A 342 -19.40 21.87 0.64
#